data_AF-A0A819QDA6-F1
#
_entry.id   AF-A0A819QDA6-F1
#
_cell.length_a   1.000
_cell.length_b   1.000
_cell.length_c   1.000
_cell.angle_alpha   90.00
_cell.angle_beta   90.00
_cell.angle_gamma   90.00
#
_symmetry.space_group_name_H-M   'P 1'
#
loop_
_entity.id
_entity.type
_entity.pdbx_description
1 polymer ?
#
loop_
_entity_poly.entity_id
_entity_poly.type
_entity_poly.pdbx_seq_one_letter_code
_entity_poly.pdbx_strand_id
1 'polypeptide(L)'
;MISYCWAEKKLCKDIFEKLKSKDYRIWFDERQMHGNSLTAMASAIENSECIIICMSENYQKSNACHHEAEYAYVRQRRIVPLVVQPKYKAQGWLGFIIGAKIYVDFTKTEFDKAFDMLEGEMKYDEKAVESMTPMNTSKSDDKKIESKKKDDIRTQPTVDPTENKVDTKRTISTMHENKRINEWTSDDVISWCHIHNLLIFSRLLEHYDGSNLLRLYNISKTNGDNETFRLLQDDCQRIAGNNQIKLTFTEFVRFQSELDKIIEREMQSNKPPSEKTTKSAKSCLLL
;
A
#
# COMPACT_ATOMS: atom_id res chain seq x y z
N MET A 1 14.87 3.73 -10.69
CA MET A 1 13.98 2.78 -11.41
C MET A 1 13.09 3.54 -12.39
N ILE A 2 12.76 2.98 -13.56
CA ILE A 2 11.70 3.50 -14.44
C ILE A 2 10.46 2.62 -14.31
N SER A 3 9.36 3.20 -13.82
CA SER A 3 8.05 2.58 -13.74
C SER A 3 7.19 3.07 -14.91
N TYR A 4 6.70 2.14 -15.74
CA TYR A 4 5.95 2.47 -16.95
C TYR A 4 4.93 1.38 -17.29
N CYS A 5 3.92 1.71 -18.09
CA CYS A 5 3.02 0.70 -18.65
C CYS A 5 3.59 0.18 -19.97
N TRP A 6 3.42 -1.12 -20.23
CA TRP A 6 3.91 -1.78 -21.43
C TRP A 6 3.43 -1.13 -22.74
N ALA A 7 2.28 -0.45 -22.72
CA ALA A 7 1.77 0.30 -23.88
C ALA A 7 2.72 1.43 -24.32
N GLU A 8 3.47 2.04 -23.39
CA GLU A 8 4.41 3.12 -23.66
C GLU A 8 5.88 2.65 -23.69
N LYS A 9 6.12 1.35 -23.88
CA LYS A 9 7.45 0.72 -23.85
C LYS A 9 8.45 1.36 -24.81
N LYS A 10 8.01 1.77 -26.01
CA LYS A 10 8.91 2.35 -27.02
C LYS A 10 9.60 3.62 -26.51
N LEU A 11 8.80 4.60 -26.06
CA LEU A 11 9.33 5.86 -25.53
C LEU A 11 10.14 5.65 -24.25
N CYS A 12 9.68 4.78 -23.35
CA CYS A 12 10.41 4.49 -22.10
C CYS A 12 11.75 3.80 -22.37
N LYS A 13 11.84 2.98 -23.42
CA LYS A 13 13.10 2.39 -23.88
C LYS A 13 14.06 3.45 -24.41
N ASP A 14 13.57 4.42 -25.18
CA ASP A 14 14.41 5.52 -25.68
C ASP A 14 14.98 6.34 -24.51
N ILE A 15 14.17 6.62 -23.49
CA ILE A 15 14.60 7.28 -22.24
C ILE A 15 15.65 6.43 -21.51
N PHE A 16 15.40 5.12 -21.39
CA PHE A 16 16.32 4.18 -20.75
C PHE A 16 17.69 4.16 -21.45
N GLU A 17 17.74 4.00 -22.77
CA GLU A 17 19.00 3.96 -23.51
C GLU A 17 19.76 5.29 -23.39
N LYS A 18 19.05 6.43 -23.42
CA LYS A 18 19.66 7.74 -23.24
C LYS A 18 20.22 7.91 -21.82
N LEU A 19 19.50 7.51 -20.77
CA LEU A 19 20.03 7.52 -19.39
C LEU A 19 21.23 6.57 -19.25
N LYS A 20 21.17 5.38 -19.87
CA LYS A 20 22.28 4.43 -19.86
C LYS A 20 23.52 4.98 -20.56
N SER A 21 23.36 5.72 -21.66
CA SER A 21 24.46 6.42 -22.35
C SER A 21 25.15 7.50 -21.50
N LYS A 22 24.47 7.97 -20.45
CA LYS A 22 24.96 8.94 -19.46
C LYS A 22 25.49 8.28 -18.18
N ASP A 23 25.70 6.96 -18.21
CA ASP A 23 26.23 6.15 -17.12
C ASP A 23 25.33 6.04 -15.87
N TYR A 24 24.02 6.23 -16.02
CA TYR A 24 23.07 5.96 -14.94
C TYR A 24 22.81 4.46 -14.78
N ARG A 25 22.83 3.97 -13.53
CA ARG A 25 22.37 2.62 -13.20
C ARG A 25 20.85 2.59 -13.10
N ILE A 26 20.19 2.04 -14.11
CA ILE A 26 18.72 2.05 -14.19
C ILE A 26 18.18 0.63 -14.11
N TRP A 27 17.18 0.43 -13.25
CA TRP A 27 16.30 -0.71 -13.34
C TRP A 27 15.18 -0.43 -14.35
N PHE A 28 15.07 -1.28 -15.37
CA PHE A 28 14.10 -1.19 -16.45
C PHE A 28 13.59 -2.60 -16.77
N ASP A 29 12.27 -2.78 -16.70
CA ASP A 29 11.65 -4.08 -16.97
C ASP A 29 11.56 -4.34 -18.49
N GLU A 30 12.44 -5.17 -19.05
CA GLU A 30 12.42 -5.52 -20.48
C GLU A 30 11.55 -6.74 -20.82
N ARG A 31 11.34 -7.66 -19.86
CA ARG A 31 10.69 -8.96 -20.06
C ARG A 31 9.50 -9.05 -19.13
N GLN A 32 8.32 -9.35 -19.65
CA GLN A 32 7.10 -9.47 -18.85
C GLN A 32 7.36 -10.51 -17.74
N MET A 33 7.64 -10.04 -16.52
CA MET A 33 8.34 -10.88 -15.54
C MET A 33 7.39 -11.93 -14.94
N HIS A 34 7.66 -13.21 -15.17
CA HIS A 34 6.90 -14.33 -14.60
C HIS A 34 7.56 -14.85 -13.31
N GLY A 35 6.77 -14.99 -12.23
CA GLY A 35 6.97 -15.97 -11.15
C GLY A 35 8.03 -15.70 -10.06
N ASN A 36 8.96 -14.75 -10.22
CA ASN A 36 10.00 -14.46 -9.20
C ASN A 36 10.23 -12.95 -8.99
N SER A 37 9.25 -12.13 -9.38
CA SER A 37 9.43 -10.74 -9.81
C SER A 37 9.21 -9.70 -8.71
N LEU A 38 8.36 -9.99 -7.73
CA LEU A 38 7.95 -9.04 -6.69
C LEU A 38 9.12 -8.63 -5.78
N THR A 39 9.95 -9.57 -5.36
CA THR A 39 11.14 -9.29 -4.53
C THR A 39 12.16 -8.45 -5.29
N ALA A 40 12.37 -8.72 -6.59
CA ALA A 40 13.28 -7.96 -7.43
C ALA A 40 12.78 -6.53 -7.65
N MET A 41 11.47 -6.35 -7.87
CA MET A 41 10.82 -5.04 -8.00
C MET A 41 10.87 -4.25 -6.69
N ALA A 42 10.55 -4.89 -5.55
CA ALA A 42 10.65 -4.26 -4.23
C ALA A 42 12.08 -3.81 -3.94
N SER A 43 13.06 -4.67 -4.23
CA SER A 43 14.48 -4.33 -4.12
C SER A 43 14.87 -3.20 -5.07
N ALA A 44 14.35 -3.17 -6.29
CA ALA A 44 14.60 -2.07 -7.23
C ALA A 44 14.07 -0.74 -6.72
N ILE A 45 12.87 -0.71 -6.11
CA ILE A 45 12.30 0.50 -5.52
C ILE A 45 13.10 0.93 -4.28
N GLU A 46 13.46 -0.01 -3.41
CA GLU A 46 14.18 0.27 -2.17
C GLU A 46 15.63 0.73 -2.38
N ASN A 47 16.29 0.23 -3.42
CA ASN A 47 17.68 0.58 -3.71
C ASN A 47 17.82 1.67 -4.77
N SER A 48 16.71 2.16 -5.34
CA SER A 48 16.73 3.31 -6.24
C SER A 48 16.76 4.62 -5.46
N GLU A 49 17.57 5.56 -5.93
CA GLU A 49 17.58 6.94 -5.45
C GLU A 49 16.28 7.68 -5.81
N CYS A 50 15.80 7.47 -7.03
CA CYS A 50 14.52 7.98 -7.48
C CYS A 50 13.76 6.97 -8.34
N ILE A 51 12.44 7.16 -8.37
CA ILE A 51 11.48 6.39 -9.16
C ILE A 51 10.90 7.32 -10.22
N ILE A 52 11.23 7.05 -11.48
CA ILE A 52 10.67 7.76 -12.62
C ILE A 52 9.32 7.12 -12.95
N ILE A 53 8.24 7.88 -12.86
CA ILE A 53 6.88 7.40 -13.16
C ILE A 53 6.44 7.93 -14.52
N CYS A 54 6.32 7.05 -15.51
CA CYS A 54 5.84 7.38 -16.85
C CYS A 54 4.31 7.35 -16.90
N MET A 55 3.69 8.50 -16.68
CA MET A 55 2.25 8.67 -16.55
C MET A 55 1.52 8.66 -17.91
N SER A 56 0.52 7.79 -17.99
CA SER A 56 -0.44 7.64 -19.08
C SER A 56 -1.78 7.13 -18.52
N GLU A 57 -2.83 7.09 -19.34
CA GLU A 57 -4.07 6.42 -18.95
C GLU A 57 -3.86 4.93 -18.70
N ASN A 58 -3.02 4.27 -19.50
CA ASN A 58 -2.71 2.86 -19.35
C ASN A 58 -1.95 2.59 -18.05
N TYR A 59 -1.03 3.49 -17.69
CA TYR A 59 -0.36 3.47 -16.40
C TYR A 59 -1.36 3.58 -15.24
N GLN A 60 -2.29 4.53 -15.31
CA GLN A 60 -3.29 4.74 -14.27
C GLN A 60 -4.29 3.57 -14.14
N LYS A 61 -4.56 2.85 -15.24
CA LYS A 61 -5.46 1.67 -15.27
C LYS A 61 -4.75 0.37 -14.88
N SER A 62 -3.42 0.34 -14.89
CA SER A 62 -2.61 -0.86 -14.61
C SER A 62 -2.43 -1.10 -13.12
N ASN A 63 -2.92 -2.23 -12.61
CA ASN A 63 -2.73 -2.63 -11.21
C ASN A 63 -1.24 -2.79 -10.86
N ALA A 64 -0.42 -3.31 -11.78
CA ALA A 64 1.02 -3.47 -11.54
C ALA A 64 1.71 -2.10 -11.35
N CYS A 65 1.40 -1.14 -12.23
CA CYS A 65 1.91 0.23 -12.13
C CYS A 65 1.41 0.93 -10.87
N HIS A 66 0.15 0.69 -10.49
CA HIS A 66 -0.41 1.20 -9.24
C HIS A 66 0.37 0.70 -8.02
N HIS A 67 0.65 -0.61 -7.93
CA HIS A 67 1.42 -1.18 -6.83
C HIS A 67 2.84 -0.65 -6.76
N GLU A 68 3.52 -0.48 -7.90
CA GLU A 68 4.86 0.12 -7.95
C GLU A 68 4.85 1.56 -7.42
N ALA A 69 3.91 2.38 -7.87
CA ALA A 69 3.78 3.77 -7.46
C ALA A 69 3.41 3.90 -5.97
N GLU A 70 2.47 3.08 -5.49
CA GLU A 70 2.06 3.05 -4.09
C GLU A 70 3.21 2.60 -3.20
N TYR A 71 3.95 1.56 -3.59
CA TYR A 71 5.10 1.09 -2.81
C TYR A 71 6.21 2.13 -2.75
N ALA A 72 6.53 2.77 -3.87
CA ALA A 72 7.47 3.90 -3.90
C ALA A 72 7.03 5.04 -2.96
N TYR A 73 5.75 5.37 -2.98
CA TYR A 73 5.17 6.41 -2.11
C TYR A 73 5.26 6.05 -0.62
N VAL A 74 4.85 4.82 -0.25
CA VAL A 74 4.93 4.33 1.15
C VAL A 74 6.37 4.30 1.64
N ARG A 75 7.31 3.91 0.78
CA ARG A 75 8.75 3.91 1.08
C ARG A 75 9.39 5.30 1.04
N GLN A 76 8.60 6.36 0.83
CA GLN A 76 9.07 7.75 0.74
C GLN A 76 10.21 7.91 -0.27
N ARG A 77 10.15 7.16 -1.38
CA ARG A 77 11.12 7.29 -2.46
C ARG A 77 10.81 8.54 -3.26
N ARG A 78 11.87 9.21 -3.71
CA ARG A 78 11.75 10.38 -4.56
C ARG A 78 11.09 9.98 -5.87
N ILE A 79 9.95 10.60 -6.19
CA ILE A 79 9.20 10.33 -7.42
C ILE A 79 9.44 11.46 -8.40
N VAL A 80 9.89 11.11 -9.62
CA VAL A 80 10.04 12.03 -10.75
C VAL A 80 8.95 11.71 -11.78
N PRO A 81 7.87 12.49 -11.85
CA PRO A 81 6.76 12.22 -12.76
C PRO A 81 7.08 12.66 -14.19
N LEU A 82 6.75 11.80 -15.16
CA LEU A 82 6.83 12.07 -16.59
C LEU A 82 5.45 11.98 -17.23
N VAL A 83 5.08 12.92 -18.08
CA VAL A 83 3.89 12.78 -18.94
C VAL A 83 4.34 12.19 -20.27
N VAL A 84 3.88 10.98 -20.58
CA VAL A 84 4.21 10.26 -21.81
C VAL A 84 3.04 10.10 -22.78
N GLN A 85 1.84 10.51 -22.37
CA GLN A 85 0.64 10.52 -23.22
C GLN A 85 0.12 11.96 -23.43
N PRO A 86 -0.13 12.39 -24.69
CA PRO A 86 -0.60 13.74 -24.97
C PRO A 86 -1.91 14.06 -24.24
N LYS A 87 -2.01 15.28 -23.69
CA LYS A 87 -3.18 15.80 -22.96
C LYS A 87 -3.57 15.01 -21.71
N TYR A 88 -2.74 14.07 -21.27
CA TYR A 88 -2.98 13.32 -20.05
C TYR A 88 -2.78 14.19 -18.81
N LYS A 89 -3.63 13.98 -17.80
CA LYS A 89 -3.50 14.56 -16.46
C LYS A 89 -3.77 13.46 -15.44
N ALA A 90 -2.87 13.30 -14.48
CA ALA A 90 -3.06 12.36 -13.40
C ALA A 90 -4.29 12.75 -12.55
N GLN A 91 -5.11 11.76 -12.22
CA GLN A 91 -6.32 11.91 -11.40
C GLN A 91 -6.42 10.77 -10.39
N GLY A 92 -7.33 10.87 -9.42
CA GLY A 92 -7.57 9.84 -8.43
C GLY A 92 -6.29 9.45 -7.66
N TRP A 93 -6.04 8.14 -7.53
CA TRP A 93 -4.90 7.60 -6.80
C TRP A 93 -3.55 8.15 -7.29
N LEU A 94 -3.36 8.26 -8.61
CA LEU A 94 -2.09 8.73 -9.16
C LEU A 94 -1.93 10.24 -8.91
N GLY A 95 -3.03 10.99 -9.01
CA GLY A 95 -3.04 12.41 -8.65
C GLY A 95 -2.61 12.66 -7.20
N PHE A 96 -3.06 11.82 -6.25
CA PHE A 96 -2.62 11.91 -4.85
C PHE A 96 -1.13 11.59 -4.66
N ILE A 97 -0.60 10.56 -5.31
CA ILE A 97 0.81 10.17 -5.23
C ILE A 97 1.73 11.26 -5.80
N ILE A 98 1.36 11.81 -6.96
CA ILE A 98 2.14 12.85 -7.62
C ILE A 98 2.03 14.17 -6.84
N GLY A 99 0.82 14.57 -6.45
CA GLY A 99 0.60 15.81 -5.70
C GLY A 99 1.07 17.05 -6.47
N ALA A 100 1.80 17.94 -5.80
CA ALA A 100 2.33 19.19 -6.37
C ALA A 100 3.73 19.04 -7.00
N LYS A 101 4.19 17.81 -7.30
CA LYS A 101 5.51 17.57 -7.88
C LYS A 101 5.60 18.15 -9.30
N ILE A 102 6.77 18.72 -9.61
CA ILE A 102 7.11 19.14 -10.97
C ILE A 102 7.18 17.89 -11.84
N TYR A 103 6.61 17.94 -13.04
CA TYR A 103 6.64 16.85 -14.00
C TYR A 103 7.22 17.32 -15.33
N VAL A 104 7.88 16.40 -16.04
CA VAL A 104 8.43 16.67 -17.36
C VAL A 104 7.51 16.08 -18.43
N ASP A 105 7.17 16.89 -19.43
CA ASP A 105 6.23 16.52 -20.49
C ASP A 105 6.97 16.18 -21.79
N PHE A 106 7.07 14.88 -22.09
CA PHE A 106 7.70 14.35 -23.30
C PHE A 106 6.81 14.46 -24.55
N THR A 107 5.59 15.00 -24.40
CA THR A 107 4.61 15.09 -25.48
C THR A 107 4.52 16.48 -26.10
N LYS A 108 4.95 17.51 -25.35
CA LYS A 108 4.95 18.91 -25.78
C LYS A 108 6.31 19.43 -26.24
N THR A 109 7.38 18.74 -25.88
CA THR A 109 8.76 19.18 -26.09
C THR A 109 9.50 18.15 -26.92
N GLU A 110 10.49 18.60 -27.70
CA GLU A 110 11.43 17.70 -28.37
C GLU A 110 12.14 16.80 -27.35
N PHE A 111 12.42 15.56 -27.76
CA PHE A 111 12.94 14.51 -26.87
C PHE A 111 14.19 14.94 -26.10
N ASP A 112 15.21 15.49 -26.76
CA ASP A 112 16.47 15.86 -26.10
C ASP A 112 16.26 16.99 -25.06
N LYS A 113 15.41 17.98 -25.36
CA LYS A 113 15.08 19.05 -24.41
C LYS A 113 14.30 18.53 -23.20
N ALA A 114 13.31 17.64 -23.42
CA ALA A 114 12.60 16.98 -22.33
C ALA A 114 13.55 16.11 -21.50
N PHE A 115 14.51 15.45 -22.14
CA PHE A 115 15.52 14.67 -21.47
C PHE A 115 16.43 15.52 -20.58
N ASP A 116 16.87 16.68 -21.06
CA ASP A 116 17.69 17.61 -20.26
C ASP A 116 16.92 18.11 -19.03
N MET A 117 15.61 18.38 -19.16
CA MET A 117 14.73 18.71 -18.03
C MET A 117 14.65 17.55 -17.03
N LEU A 118 14.45 16.32 -17.52
CA LEU A 118 14.43 15.12 -16.68
C LEU A 118 15.77 14.96 -15.93
N GLU A 119 16.91 15.17 -16.60
CA GLU A 119 18.22 15.06 -15.96
C GLU A 119 18.40 16.14 -14.87
N GLY A 120 17.94 17.37 -15.13
CA GLY A 120 17.90 18.44 -14.13
C GLY A 120 17.06 18.08 -12.91
N GLU A 121 15.85 17.56 -13.13
CA GLU A 121 15.00 17.08 -12.06
C GLU A 121 15.65 15.92 -11.31
N MET A 122 16.23 14.92 -11.98
CA MET A 122 16.88 13.79 -11.31
C MET A 122 18.04 14.21 -10.39
N LYS A 123 18.79 15.24 -10.76
CA LYS A 123 19.91 15.78 -9.96
C LYS A 123 19.47 16.73 -8.84
N TYR A 124 18.24 17.23 -8.89
CA TYR A 124 17.73 18.15 -7.88
C TYR A 124 17.54 17.43 -6.54
N ASP A 125 18.29 17.85 -5.52
CA ASP A 125 18.15 17.34 -4.15
C ASP A 125 17.26 18.29 -3.34
N GLU A 126 16.10 17.79 -2.88
CA GLU A 126 15.17 18.57 -2.03
C GLU A 126 15.84 19.03 -0.72
N LYS A 127 16.89 18.33 -0.25
CA LYS A 127 17.63 18.67 0.98
C LYS A 127 18.43 19.97 0.88
N ALA A 128 18.72 20.46 -0.32
CA ALA A 128 19.43 21.73 -0.49
C ALA A 128 18.56 22.95 -0.12
N VAL A 129 17.23 22.82 -0.16
CA VAL A 129 16.29 23.93 0.02
C VAL A 129 16.04 24.26 1.50
N GLU A 130 16.14 23.28 2.40
CA GLU A 130 15.98 23.49 3.85
C GLU A 130 17.10 24.38 4.45
N SER A 131 18.23 24.52 3.74
CA SER A 131 19.36 25.37 4.14
C SER A 131 19.26 26.83 3.67
N MET A 132 18.23 27.18 2.90
CA MET A 132 18.02 28.54 2.38
C MET A 132 16.59 29.03 2.66
N THR A 133 16.35 29.47 3.89
CA THR A 133 15.40 30.55 4.18
C THR A 133 16.07 31.55 5.13
N PRO A 134 15.87 32.88 4.96
CA PRO A 134 14.54 33.45 5.22
C PRO A 134 14.14 34.63 4.32
N MET A 135 12.81 34.82 4.14
CA MET A 135 12.26 36.18 4.21
C MET A 135 10.77 36.22 4.53
N ASN A 136 10.46 36.99 5.58
CA ASN A 136 9.15 37.47 6.00
C ASN A 136 8.44 38.30 4.92
N THR A 137 7.10 38.30 4.94
CA THR A 137 6.33 39.56 4.98
C THR A 137 5.11 39.42 5.88
N SER A 138 4.94 40.47 6.68
CA SER A 138 3.98 40.68 7.75
C SER A 138 2.73 41.44 7.29
N LYS A 139 1.60 41.17 7.98
CA LYS A 139 0.51 42.09 8.40
C LYS A 139 -0.46 42.68 7.37
N SER A 140 -1.76 42.45 7.64
CA SER A 140 -2.92 43.39 7.68
C SER A 140 -4.21 42.55 7.56
N ASP A 141 -5.36 42.77 8.20
CA ASP A 141 -5.84 43.67 9.24
C ASP A 141 -7.14 43.06 9.80
N ASP A 142 -7.38 43.24 11.09
CA ASP A 142 -8.65 42.96 11.77
C ASP A 142 -9.79 43.87 11.26
N LYS A 143 -10.97 43.31 10.96
CA LYS A 143 -12.25 43.97 11.26
C LYS A 143 -13.36 42.99 11.67
N LYS A 144 -13.80 43.20 12.91
CA LYS A 144 -14.92 42.64 13.65
C LYS A 144 -16.23 43.35 13.23
N ILE A 145 -17.31 42.60 12.96
CA ILE A 145 -18.70 43.09 13.12
C ILE A 145 -19.50 42.02 13.85
N GLU A 146 -20.16 42.47 14.91
CA GLU A 146 -20.87 41.68 15.91
C GLU A 146 -22.36 42.07 15.89
N SER A 147 -23.20 41.21 16.51
CA SER A 147 -24.57 41.45 17.02
C SER A 147 -25.72 41.07 16.05
N LYS A 148 -26.77 40.31 16.40
CA LYS A 148 -27.45 40.05 17.70
C LYS A 148 -28.28 38.74 17.68
N LYS A 149 -28.49 38.19 18.89
CA LYS A 149 -29.21 36.97 19.33
C LYS A 149 -30.75 37.06 19.32
N LYS A 150 -31.39 35.88 19.38
CA LYS A 150 -32.44 35.42 20.35
C LYS A 150 -32.57 33.88 20.20
N ASP A 151 -32.00 33.06 21.08
CA ASP A 151 -32.49 32.55 22.39
C ASP A 151 -33.77 31.70 22.28
N ASP A 152 -33.66 30.37 22.47
CA ASP A 152 -34.29 29.72 23.62
C ASP A 152 -33.64 28.35 23.98
N ILE A 153 -33.64 28.05 25.28
CA ILE A 153 -32.79 27.09 26.00
C ILE A 153 -33.60 25.87 26.47
N ARG A 154 -33.02 24.66 26.45
CA ARG A 154 -33.19 23.69 27.57
C ARG A 154 -32.08 22.62 27.67
N THR A 155 -31.12 22.94 28.54
CA THR A 155 -30.42 22.12 29.57
C THR A 155 -29.61 20.85 29.24
N GLN A 156 -28.31 20.92 29.59
CA GLN A 156 -27.33 19.84 29.76
C GLN A 156 -27.51 19.07 31.10
N PRO A 157 -26.67 18.07 31.39
CA PRO A 157 -25.53 18.39 32.26
C PRO A 157 -24.16 17.87 31.78
N THR A 158 -23.18 18.67 32.18
CA THR A 158 -21.72 18.65 32.09
C THR A 158 -21.00 17.50 32.78
N VAL A 159 -19.84 17.08 32.25
CA VAL A 159 -18.62 16.86 33.04
C VAL A 159 -17.35 17.06 32.18
N ASP A 160 -16.38 17.75 32.78
CA ASP A 160 -15.08 18.22 32.25
C ASP A 160 -14.01 17.10 32.17
N PRO A 161 -12.88 17.31 31.46
CA PRO A 161 -11.95 16.29 31.01
C PRO A 161 -10.75 16.10 31.95
N THR A 162 -10.62 14.90 32.50
CA THR A 162 -9.32 14.36 32.94
C THR A 162 -9.43 12.84 33.00
N GLU A 163 -8.70 12.11 32.16
CA GLU A 163 -7.83 10.96 32.54
C GLU A 163 -7.47 10.06 31.33
N ASN A 164 -6.16 9.90 31.14
CA ASN A 164 -5.46 8.71 30.66
C ASN A 164 -5.70 8.19 29.23
N LYS A 165 -4.92 8.76 28.30
CA LYS A 165 -4.38 8.02 27.14
C LYS A 165 -3.49 6.88 27.65
N VAL A 166 -4.05 5.68 27.80
CA VAL A 166 -3.28 4.44 27.91
C VAL A 166 -3.82 3.45 26.87
N ASP A 167 -2.99 3.19 25.85
CA ASP A 167 -2.91 2.00 24.99
C ASP A 167 -4.16 1.11 24.79
N THR A 168 -5.23 1.65 24.23
CA THR A 168 -6.43 0.87 23.84
C THR A 168 -6.14 -0.15 22.72
N LYS A 169 -5.05 0.05 21.96
CA LYS A 169 -4.64 -0.85 20.86
C LYS A 169 -4.00 -2.16 21.35
N ARG A 170 -3.43 -2.16 22.56
CA ARG A 170 -2.70 -3.31 23.12
C ARG A 170 -3.64 -4.31 23.81
N THR A 171 -4.74 -3.82 24.38
CA THR A 171 -5.70 -4.64 25.15
C THR A 171 -6.68 -5.44 24.26
N ILE A 172 -6.97 -4.97 23.04
CA ILE A 172 -7.86 -5.69 22.10
C ILE A 172 -7.08 -6.79 21.34
N SER A 173 -5.78 -6.57 21.08
CA SER A 173 -4.89 -7.55 20.43
C SER A 173 -4.83 -8.89 21.17
N THR A 174 -5.02 -8.90 22.49
CA THR A 174 -4.87 -10.09 23.34
C THR A 174 -6.12 -10.97 23.44
N MET A 175 -7.27 -10.60 22.86
CA MET A 175 -8.51 -11.38 23.03
C MET A 175 -8.62 -12.63 22.13
N HIS A 176 -8.05 -12.61 20.92
CA HIS A 176 -8.17 -13.73 19.98
C HIS A 176 -6.92 -14.64 19.93
N GLU A 177 -5.81 -14.24 20.56
CA GLU A 177 -4.54 -14.98 20.49
C GLU A 177 -4.55 -16.35 21.19
N ASN A 178 -5.53 -16.61 22.06
CA ASN A 178 -5.60 -17.84 22.86
C ASN A 178 -6.73 -18.80 22.47
N LYS A 179 -7.64 -18.41 21.58
CA LYS A 179 -8.75 -19.26 21.11
C LYS A 179 -8.39 -19.93 19.80
N ARG A 180 -8.79 -21.20 19.64
CA ARG A 180 -8.63 -21.87 18.35
C ARG A 180 -9.55 -21.25 17.31
N ILE A 181 -9.13 -21.22 16.06
CA ILE A 181 -9.93 -20.63 14.97
C ILE A 181 -11.32 -21.29 14.86
N ASN A 182 -11.45 -22.59 15.13
CA ASN A 182 -12.76 -23.28 15.10
C ASN A 182 -13.72 -22.86 16.23
N GLU A 183 -13.23 -22.16 17.26
CA GLU A 183 -14.00 -21.62 18.38
C GLU A 183 -14.39 -20.15 18.18
N TRP A 184 -13.96 -19.53 17.07
CA TRP A 184 -14.26 -18.12 16.79
C TRP A 184 -15.74 -17.94 16.43
N THR A 185 -16.41 -16.99 17.07
CA THR A 185 -17.75 -16.51 16.70
C THR A 185 -17.68 -15.55 15.50
N SER A 186 -18.84 -15.14 14.99
CA SER A 186 -18.92 -14.07 13.97
C SER A 186 -18.30 -12.75 14.46
N ASP A 187 -18.51 -12.41 15.73
CA ASP A 187 -17.93 -11.21 16.33
C ASP A 187 -16.41 -11.31 16.44
N ASP A 188 -15.87 -12.50 16.72
CA ASP A 188 -14.43 -12.75 16.73
C ASP A 188 -13.82 -12.55 15.32
N VAL A 189 -14.48 -13.05 14.27
CA VAL A 189 -14.05 -12.89 12.87
C VAL A 189 -14.08 -11.42 12.43
N ILE A 190 -15.15 -10.68 12.76
CA ILE A 190 -15.26 -9.25 12.46
C ILE A 190 -14.18 -8.45 13.19
N SER A 191 -13.99 -8.73 14.48
CA SER A 191 -12.98 -8.05 15.30
C SER A 191 -11.57 -8.29 14.76
N TRP A 192 -11.27 -9.52 14.35
CA TRP A 192 -10.02 -9.86 13.67
C TRP A 192 -9.85 -9.08 12.36
N CYS A 193 -10.87 -9.03 11.49
CA CYS A 193 -10.82 -8.24 10.26
C CYS A 193 -10.49 -6.76 10.55
N HIS A 194 -11.07 -6.16 11.60
CA HIS A 194 -10.77 -4.78 11.98
C HIS A 194 -9.35 -4.59 12.51
N ILE A 195 -8.86 -5.49 13.37
CA ILE A 195 -7.48 -5.45 13.90
C ILE A 195 -6.45 -5.47 12.77
N HIS A 196 -6.68 -6.29 11.75
CA HIS A 196 -5.77 -6.46 10.61
C HIS A 196 -6.05 -5.48 9.45
N ASN A 197 -6.93 -4.50 9.66
CA ASN A 197 -7.31 -3.48 8.67
C ASN A 197 -7.81 -4.09 7.35
N LEU A 198 -8.71 -5.07 7.45
CA LEU A 198 -9.36 -5.82 6.37
C LEU A 198 -10.85 -5.38 6.27
N LEU A 199 -11.08 -4.09 6.03
CA LEU A 199 -12.41 -3.45 6.13
C LEU A 199 -13.46 -4.01 5.15
N ILE A 200 -13.06 -4.45 3.95
CA ILE A 200 -14.00 -5.10 3.02
C ILE A 200 -14.42 -6.47 3.56
N PHE A 201 -13.48 -7.22 4.16
CA PHE A 201 -13.75 -8.54 4.71
C PHE A 201 -14.59 -8.49 5.98
N SER A 202 -14.52 -7.45 6.79
CA SER A 202 -15.44 -7.32 7.93
C SER A 202 -16.91 -7.21 7.50
N ARG A 203 -17.17 -6.71 6.29
CA ARG A 203 -18.51 -6.64 5.69
C ARG A 203 -18.86 -7.91 4.91
N LEU A 204 -17.92 -8.43 4.12
CA LEU A 204 -18.12 -9.64 3.32
C LEU A 204 -18.36 -10.88 4.20
N LEU A 205 -17.74 -10.90 5.38
CA LEU A 205 -17.73 -12.02 6.30
C LEU A 205 -18.55 -11.74 7.57
N GLU A 206 -19.52 -10.80 7.52
CA GLU A 206 -20.31 -10.35 8.68
C GLU A 206 -21.00 -11.52 9.43
N HIS A 207 -21.30 -12.62 8.75
CA HIS A 207 -21.96 -13.79 9.33
C HIS A 207 -21.08 -15.04 9.36
N TYR A 208 -19.78 -14.91 9.10
CA TYR A 208 -18.86 -16.04 9.13
C TYR A 208 -18.36 -16.27 10.55
N ASP A 209 -18.58 -17.48 11.07
CA ASP A 209 -17.79 -17.98 12.20
C ASP A 209 -16.44 -18.56 11.72
N GLY A 210 -15.59 -18.97 12.65
CA GLY A 210 -14.28 -19.50 12.31
C GLY A 210 -14.30 -20.84 11.54
N SER A 211 -15.38 -21.63 11.65
CA SER A 211 -15.55 -22.85 10.85
C SER A 211 -15.81 -22.51 9.38
N ASN A 212 -16.62 -21.49 9.12
CA ASN A 212 -16.84 -20.96 7.77
C ASN A 212 -15.56 -20.36 7.19
N LEU A 213 -14.77 -19.65 8.02
CA LEU A 213 -13.49 -19.06 7.62
C LEU A 213 -12.46 -20.13 7.20
N LEU A 214 -12.34 -21.21 7.96
CA LEU A 214 -11.52 -22.37 7.60
C LEU A 214 -11.98 -23.04 6.30
N ARG A 215 -13.30 -23.16 6.11
CA ARG A 215 -13.85 -23.75 4.89
C ARG A 215 -13.55 -22.90 3.66
N LEU A 216 -13.67 -21.58 3.79
CA LEU A 216 -13.29 -20.63 2.74
C LEU A 216 -11.81 -20.76 2.39
N TYR A 217 -10.94 -20.90 3.39
CA TYR A 217 -9.51 -21.14 3.17
C TYR A 217 -9.23 -22.46 2.45
N ASN A 218 -9.89 -23.56 2.83
CA ASN A 218 -9.69 -24.84 2.16
C ASN A 218 -10.16 -24.82 0.69
N ILE A 219 -11.25 -24.09 0.43
CA ILE A 219 -11.73 -23.83 -0.93
C ILE A 219 -10.69 -23.03 -1.72
N SER A 220 -10.07 -22.02 -1.11
CA SER A 220 -9.02 -21.23 -1.79
C SER A 220 -7.83 -22.08 -2.21
N LYS A 221 -7.38 -22.98 -1.34
CA LYS A 221 -6.27 -23.89 -1.67
C LYS A 221 -6.64 -24.96 -2.69
N THR A 222 -7.92 -25.37 -2.77
CA THR A 222 -8.38 -26.43 -3.69
C THR A 222 -8.68 -25.88 -5.08
N ASN A 223 -9.39 -24.75 -5.17
CA ASN A 223 -9.83 -24.15 -6.44
C ASN A 223 -8.80 -23.16 -7.02
N GLY A 224 -7.81 -22.76 -6.22
CA GLY A 224 -6.82 -21.75 -6.55
C GLY A 224 -7.27 -20.34 -6.17
N ASP A 225 -6.28 -19.52 -5.84
CA ASP A 225 -6.45 -18.15 -5.35
C ASP A 225 -7.21 -17.26 -6.35
N ASN A 226 -6.99 -17.44 -7.65
CA ASN A 226 -7.63 -16.64 -8.70
C ASN A 226 -9.15 -16.85 -8.79
N GLU A 227 -9.62 -18.10 -8.69
CA GLU A 227 -11.05 -18.38 -8.76
C GLU A 227 -11.75 -17.94 -7.48
N THR A 228 -11.10 -18.13 -6.33
CA THR A 228 -11.64 -17.67 -5.05
C THR A 228 -11.73 -16.15 -4.98
N PHE A 229 -10.72 -15.45 -5.49
CA PHE A 229 -10.76 -14.00 -5.63
C PHE A 229 -11.94 -13.55 -6.50
N ARG A 230 -12.17 -14.23 -7.63
CA ARG A 230 -13.29 -13.92 -8.54
C ARG A 230 -14.63 -14.09 -7.85
N LEU A 231 -14.84 -15.20 -7.14
CA LEU A 231 -16.08 -15.47 -6.40
C LEU A 231 -16.33 -14.44 -5.29
N LEU A 232 -15.31 -14.09 -4.52
CA LEU A 232 -15.42 -13.07 -3.46
C LEU A 232 -15.65 -11.67 -4.03
N GLN A 233 -15.10 -11.37 -5.21
CA GLN A 233 -15.35 -10.12 -5.92
C GLN A 233 -16.80 -10.04 -6.40
N ASP A 234 -17.37 -11.14 -6.91
CA ASP A 234 -18.79 -11.23 -7.28
C ASP A 234 -19.69 -11.04 -6.04
N ASP A 235 -19.35 -11.64 -4.89
CA ASP A 235 -20.12 -11.49 -3.65
C ASP A 235 -20.05 -10.06 -3.10
N CYS A 236 -18.91 -9.38 -3.20
CA CYS A 236 -18.79 -7.96 -2.85
C CYS A 236 -19.73 -7.09 -3.68
N GLN A 237 -19.87 -7.36 -4.98
CA GLN A 237 -20.81 -6.61 -5.83
C GLN A 237 -22.27 -6.82 -5.40
N ARG A 238 -22.63 -8.02 -4.94
CA ARG A 238 -23.99 -8.33 -4.45
C ARG A 238 -24.31 -7.61 -3.15
N ILE A 239 -23.35 -7.53 -2.23
CA ILE A 239 -23.52 -6.86 -0.93
C ILE A 239 -23.62 -5.33 -1.10
N ALA A 240 -22.97 -4.77 -2.11
CA ALA A 240 -22.78 -3.33 -2.23
C ALA A 240 -23.93 -2.58 -2.93
N GLY A 241 -24.80 -3.27 -3.67
CA GLY A 241 -25.87 -2.64 -4.44
C GLY A 241 -25.33 -1.57 -5.41
N ASN A 242 -25.89 -0.35 -5.37
CA ASN A 242 -25.43 0.79 -6.19
C ASN A 242 -24.12 1.43 -5.70
N ASN A 243 -23.63 1.09 -4.50
CA ASN A 243 -22.33 1.55 -4.04
C ASN A 243 -21.26 0.59 -4.57
N GLN A 244 -20.22 1.13 -5.19
CA GLN A 244 -19.20 0.32 -5.84
C GLN A 244 -18.17 -0.19 -4.82
N ILE A 245 -18.53 -1.15 -3.95
CA ILE A 245 -17.55 -1.86 -3.11
C ILE A 245 -16.88 -2.91 -3.99
N LYS A 246 -15.61 -2.67 -4.33
CA LYS A 246 -14.82 -3.57 -5.15
C LYS A 246 -13.71 -4.17 -4.31
N LEU A 247 -13.78 -5.49 -4.08
CA LEU A 247 -12.65 -6.23 -3.53
C LEU A 247 -11.46 -6.11 -4.47
N THR A 248 -10.37 -5.53 -3.98
CA THR A 248 -9.11 -5.47 -4.71
C THR A 248 -8.31 -6.76 -4.48
N PHE A 249 -7.48 -7.12 -5.46
CA PHE A 249 -6.60 -8.28 -5.31
C PHE A 249 -5.64 -8.11 -4.12
N THR A 250 -5.21 -6.87 -3.84
CA THR A 250 -4.36 -6.54 -2.69
C THR A 250 -5.02 -6.86 -1.36
N GLU A 251 -6.29 -6.50 -1.20
CA GLU A 251 -7.06 -6.86 0.00
C GLU A 251 -7.22 -8.37 0.11
N PHE A 252 -7.47 -9.06 -1.00
CA PHE A 252 -7.54 -10.52 -1.01
C PHE A 252 -6.23 -11.20 -0.62
N VAL A 253 -5.10 -10.75 -1.16
CA VAL A 253 -3.77 -11.27 -0.79
C VAL A 253 -3.44 -10.97 0.67
N ARG A 254 -3.76 -9.77 1.17
CA ARG A 254 -3.60 -9.43 2.59
C ARG A 254 -4.45 -10.36 3.47
N PHE A 255 -5.70 -10.58 3.10
CA PHE A 255 -6.59 -11.50 3.80
C PHE A 255 -6.06 -12.93 3.81
N GLN A 256 -5.64 -13.47 2.65
CA GLN A 256 -5.03 -14.81 2.57
C GLN A 256 -3.77 -14.91 3.44
N SER A 257 -2.89 -13.90 3.40
CA SER A 257 -1.68 -13.89 4.22
C SER A 257 -1.96 -13.87 5.72
N GLU A 258 -2.97 -13.13 6.18
CA GLU A 258 -3.35 -13.13 7.59
C GLU A 258 -4.03 -14.45 8.00
N LEU A 259 -4.80 -15.09 7.10
CA LEU A 259 -5.34 -16.44 7.32
C LEU A 259 -4.24 -17.51 7.40
N ASP A 260 -3.28 -17.48 6.49
CA ASP A 260 -2.13 -18.41 6.49
C ASP A 260 -1.42 -18.34 7.86
N LYS A 261 -1.20 -17.14 8.42
CA LYS A 261 -0.58 -16.96 9.75
C LYS A 261 -1.39 -17.61 10.89
N ILE A 262 -2.72 -17.53 10.85
CA ILE A 262 -3.56 -18.16 11.88
C ILE A 262 -3.45 -19.69 11.76
N ILE A 263 -3.51 -20.21 10.54
CA ILE A 263 -3.51 -21.66 10.30
C ILE A 263 -2.14 -22.28 10.59
N GLU A 264 -1.05 -21.58 10.28
CA GLU A 264 0.30 -22.00 10.67
C GLU A 264 0.45 -22.08 12.19
N ARG A 265 -0.13 -21.14 12.95
CA ARG A 265 -0.16 -21.20 14.42
C ARG A 265 -0.93 -22.42 14.93
N GLU A 266 -2.08 -22.74 14.34
CA GLU A 266 -2.86 -23.94 14.67
C GLU A 266 -2.08 -25.24 14.41
N MET A 267 -1.37 -25.31 13.27
CA MET A 267 -0.53 -26.47 12.94
C MET A 267 0.65 -26.63 13.90
N GLN A 268 1.26 -25.53 14.34
CA GLN A 268 2.34 -25.55 15.33
C GLN A 268 1.83 -25.95 16.72
N SER A 269 0.63 -25.52 17.11
CA SER A 269 0.00 -25.92 18.38
C SER A 269 -0.43 -27.39 18.42
N ASN A 270 -0.62 -28.05 17.28
CA ASN A 270 -0.99 -29.46 17.19
C ASN A 270 0.21 -30.41 17.00
N LYS A 271 1.46 -29.89 17.02
CA LYS A 271 2.65 -30.74 16.94
C LYS A 271 2.88 -31.46 18.28
N PRO A 272 3.00 -32.80 18.32
CA PRO A 272 3.32 -33.50 19.55
C PRO A 272 4.69 -33.04 20.09
N PRO A 273 4.89 -33.01 21.42
CA PRO A 273 6.13 -32.54 22.00
C PRO A 273 7.23 -33.58 21.80
N SER A 274 7.91 -33.55 20.65
CA SER A 274 9.10 -34.37 20.40
C SER A 274 10.35 -33.50 20.33
N GLU A 275 11.21 -33.72 21.34
CA GLU A 275 12.64 -33.43 21.41
C GLU A 275 13.06 -31.96 21.50
N LYS A 276 12.96 -31.43 22.72
CA LYS A 276 13.96 -30.48 23.23
C LYS A 276 15.34 -31.11 23.03
N THR A 277 16.14 -30.52 22.14
CA THR A 277 17.53 -30.87 21.88
C THR A 277 18.31 -30.78 23.20
N THR A 278 18.58 -31.92 23.82
CA THR A 278 19.60 -32.02 24.86
C THR A 278 20.96 -31.75 24.22
N LYS A 279 21.53 -30.58 24.52
CA LYS A 279 22.98 -30.38 24.44
C LYS A 279 23.64 -31.46 25.29
N SER A 280 24.21 -32.48 24.65
CA SER A 280 25.11 -33.43 25.29
C SER A 280 26.52 -33.16 24.78
N ALA A 281 27.32 -32.59 25.67
CA ALA A 281 28.76 -32.54 25.55
C ALA A 281 29.31 -33.98 25.61
N LYS A 282 29.99 -34.41 24.54
CA LYS A 282 31.02 -35.46 24.58
C LYS A 282 32.20 -34.91 23.81
N SER A 283 33.13 -34.28 24.52
CA SER A 283 34.32 -34.92 25.12
C SER A 283 35.33 -35.34 24.05
N CYS A 284 36.40 -34.58 24.05
CA CYS A 284 37.76 -34.92 23.65
C CYS A 284 38.12 -36.38 24.02
N LEU A 285 38.81 -37.10 23.10
CA LEU A 285 40.01 -37.92 23.30
C LEU A 285 40.25 -38.86 22.10
N LEU A 286 41.48 -38.78 21.53
CA LEU A 286 42.35 -39.86 20.98
C LEU A 286 41.73 -40.80 19.92
N LEU A 287 42.27 -41.00 18.72
CA LEU A 287 43.65 -41.08 18.18
C LEU A 287 43.63 -40.67 16.70
#